data_AF-A0A973I499-F1
#
_entry.id   AF-A0A973I499-F1
#
_cell.length_a   1.000
_cell.length_b   1.000
_cell.length_c   1.000
_cell.angle_alpha   90.00
_cell.angle_beta   90.00
_cell.angle_gamma   90.00
#
_symmetry.space_group_name_H-M   'P 1'
#
loop_
_entity.id
_entity.type
_entity.pdbx_description
1 polymer ?
#
loop_
_entity_poly.entity_id
_entity_poly.type
_entity_poly.pdbx_seq_one_letter_code
_entity_poly.pdbx_strand_id
1 'polypeptide(L)'
;MATTTSITTTYAGENKGKIISAALLSGNTLSNGGFQIRPNITSREVVRRLETDGLIKGGTCDFEDTSTVTSTERYLDPKELQVNLKLCKKDWVADWDGKRMGYSAHRNGLPDNIQDYLVQYVAAKVAESIEIMIWQGVDDADNFDGIETLLAADATIPAAQKIAGTTIDASNVLEELEKVYVAIPNELYGKSDLYMYVSQNVYKSYAIALGGFAANGQGANGINAQGLNQGFQGLQYAGVKLFMCNGMSNDVIIAAEQSNLWFGTGIMADWNEVKLIDTAATLGDQNVRVVMRFLGAVQYGVSEDIVTYGIA
;
A
#
# COMPACT_ATOMS: atom_id res chain seq x y z
N MET A 1 13.24 -0.97 24.08
CA MET A 1 14.48 -1.07 23.27
C MET A 1 14.84 0.32 22.80
N ALA A 2 16.09 0.78 22.97
CA ALA A 2 16.49 2.12 22.54
C ALA A 2 16.72 2.14 21.02
N THR A 3 16.17 3.13 20.31
CA THR A 3 16.48 3.36 18.90
C THR A 3 17.96 3.72 18.79
N THR A 4 18.74 2.93 18.05
CA THR A 4 20.17 3.20 17.83
C THR A 4 20.34 4.28 16.77
N THR A 5 20.74 5.48 17.19
CA THR A 5 21.08 6.63 16.35
C THR A 5 22.56 6.58 15.97
N SER A 6 22.88 6.07 14.77
CA SER A 6 24.27 6.05 14.28
C SER A 6 24.58 7.31 13.46
N ILE A 7 25.22 8.31 14.07
CA ILE A 7 25.75 9.49 13.37
C ILE A 7 27.19 9.17 12.94
N THR A 8 27.41 8.90 11.64
CA THR A 8 28.73 8.47 11.11
C THR A 8 29.61 9.63 10.63
N THR A 9 29.14 10.87 10.67
CA THR A 9 29.91 12.04 10.22
C THR A 9 29.88 13.15 11.27
N THR A 10 31.03 13.41 11.90
CA THR A 10 31.29 14.66 12.62
C THR A 10 31.84 15.68 11.62
N TYR A 11 31.03 16.68 11.24
CA TYR A 11 31.44 17.69 10.25
C TYR A 11 31.85 19.03 10.89
N ALA A 12 32.93 19.61 10.38
CA ALA A 12 33.54 20.88 10.78
C ALA A 12 33.34 21.96 9.69
N GLY A 13 32.11 22.48 9.56
CA GLY A 13 31.79 23.59 8.65
C GLY A 13 30.33 24.06 8.76
N GLU A 14 30.03 25.25 8.23
CA GLU A 14 28.66 25.80 8.18
C GLU A 14 27.79 25.00 7.19
N ASN A 15 26.86 24.20 7.72
CA ASN A 15 25.91 23.46 6.91
C ASN A 15 24.66 24.32 6.60
N LYS A 16 24.29 24.44 5.33
CA LYS A 16 23.12 25.20 4.84
C LYS A 16 21.81 24.43 5.03
N GLY A 17 21.49 23.98 6.25
CA GLY A 17 20.13 23.64 6.70
C GLY A 17 19.28 22.72 5.81
N LYS A 18 19.87 21.90 4.94
CA LYS A 18 19.16 20.96 4.05
C LYS A 18 19.41 19.55 4.56
N ILE A 19 18.45 19.00 5.30
CA ILE A 19 18.44 17.58 5.64
C ILE A 19 17.81 16.84 4.46
N ILE A 20 18.59 15.97 3.82
CA ILE A 20 18.13 15.17 2.68
C ILE A 20 17.82 13.76 3.20
N SER A 21 16.55 13.36 3.12
CA SER A 21 16.12 11.98 3.41
C SER A 21 16.26 11.11 2.16
N ALA A 22 16.52 9.81 2.36
CA ALA A 22 16.37 8.80 1.31
C ALA A 22 14.93 8.80 0.77
N ALA A 23 14.75 8.44 -0.51
CA ALA A 23 13.44 8.37 -1.15
C ALA A 23 12.52 7.44 -0.35
N LEU A 24 11.48 8.01 0.27
CA LEU A 24 10.45 7.28 1.01
C LEU A 24 9.37 6.88 0.02
N LEU A 25 8.90 5.63 0.10
CA LEU A 25 7.76 5.23 -0.70
C LEU A 25 6.51 5.90 -0.14
N SER A 26 5.70 6.52 -1.00
CA SER A 26 4.47 7.18 -0.57
C SER A 26 3.34 6.17 -0.35
N GLY A 27 2.50 6.47 0.65
CA GLY A 27 1.20 5.87 0.98
C GLY A 27 0.14 5.96 -0.13
N ASN A 28 0.48 5.48 -1.33
CA ASN A 28 -0.24 5.83 -2.56
C ASN A 28 -1.55 5.04 -2.73
N THR A 29 -1.63 3.85 -2.14
CA THR A 29 -2.74 2.92 -2.40
C THR A 29 -4.01 3.36 -1.69
N LEU A 30 -3.90 3.81 -0.44
CA LEU A 30 -5.03 4.38 0.29
C LEU A 30 -5.41 5.77 -0.22
N SER A 31 -4.41 6.61 -0.56
CA SER A 31 -4.65 7.99 -0.98
C SER A 31 -5.30 8.12 -2.36
N ASN A 32 -5.06 7.16 -3.27
CA ASN A 32 -5.64 7.18 -4.62
C ASN A 32 -6.91 6.33 -4.74
N GLY A 33 -7.48 5.88 -3.62
CA GLY A 33 -8.68 5.06 -3.62
C GLY A 33 -8.45 3.68 -4.24
N GLY A 34 -7.34 3.02 -3.96
CA GLY A 34 -7.12 1.63 -4.39
C GLY A 34 -7.99 0.61 -3.64
N PHE A 35 -8.54 0.98 -2.48
CA PHE A 35 -9.37 0.14 -1.62
C PHE A 35 -10.68 0.85 -1.25
N GLN A 36 -11.70 0.08 -0.89
CA GLN A 36 -12.85 0.59 -0.14
C GLN A 36 -12.51 0.64 1.36
N ILE A 37 -12.49 1.85 1.91
CA ILE A 37 -12.18 2.08 3.33
C ILE A 37 -13.46 1.85 4.17
N ARG A 38 -13.34 1.00 5.20
CA ARG A 38 -14.39 0.71 6.19
C ARG A 38 -13.96 1.28 7.56
N PRO A 39 -14.44 2.49 7.92
CA PRO A 39 -14.12 3.10 9.21
C PRO A 39 -14.99 2.55 10.34
N ASN A 40 -14.55 2.77 11.59
CA ASN A 40 -15.24 2.43 12.84
C ASN A 40 -15.24 0.94 13.22
N ILE A 41 -14.16 0.22 12.92
CA ILE A 41 -13.98 -1.18 13.31
C ILE A 41 -13.03 -1.27 14.51
N THR A 42 -13.52 -1.73 15.65
CA THR A 42 -12.76 -1.77 16.90
C THR A 42 -12.34 -3.17 17.37
N SER A 43 -12.91 -4.24 16.83
CA SER A 43 -12.56 -5.61 17.26
C SER A 43 -12.78 -6.68 16.20
N ARG A 44 -13.97 -6.77 15.61
CA ARG A 44 -14.27 -7.68 14.50
C ARG A 44 -15.48 -7.16 13.73
N GLU A 45 -15.33 -6.93 12.44
CA GLU A 45 -16.47 -6.76 11.54
C GLU A 45 -16.65 -8.03 10.71
N VAL A 46 -17.87 -8.55 10.70
CA VAL A 46 -18.26 -9.66 9.83
C VAL A 46 -18.83 -9.06 8.56
N VAL A 47 -18.17 -9.28 7.43
CA VAL A 47 -18.73 -8.90 6.14
C VAL A 47 -19.41 -10.13 5.54
N ARG A 48 -20.72 -9.99 5.32
CA ARG A 48 -21.57 -11.04 4.76
C ARG A 48 -21.65 -10.91 3.25
N ARG A 49 -21.23 -11.96 2.55
CA ARG A 49 -21.54 -12.17 1.14
C ARG A 49 -22.95 -12.75 1.05
N LEU A 50 -23.71 -12.32 0.05
CA LEU A 50 -25.02 -12.86 -0.29
C LEU A 50 -25.01 -13.21 -1.78
N GLU A 51 -25.09 -14.50 -2.08
CA GLU A 51 -25.17 -14.99 -3.45
C GLU A 51 -26.53 -15.67 -3.66
N THR A 52 -27.16 -15.38 -4.80
CA THR A 52 -28.43 -15.98 -5.22
C THR A 52 -28.25 -16.58 -6.60
N ASP A 53 -28.46 -17.89 -6.73
CA ASP A 53 -28.41 -18.55 -8.04
C ASP A 53 -29.70 -18.31 -8.85
N GLY A 54 -29.56 -18.28 -10.18
CA GLY A 54 -30.62 -18.41 -11.20
C GLY A 54 -32.03 -17.94 -10.81
N LEU A 55 -32.24 -16.64 -10.65
CA LEU A 55 -33.54 -16.05 -10.26
C LEU A 55 -34.68 -16.28 -11.28
N ILE A 56 -34.36 -16.70 -12.50
CA ILE A 56 -35.32 -16.84 -13.61
C ILE A 56 -35.40 -18.31 -14.01
N LYS A 57 -36.56 -18.93 -13.79
CA LYS A 57 -36.91 -20.28 -14.24
C LYS A 57 -38.13 -20.25 -15.15
N GLY A 58 -38.24 -21.24 -16.03
CA GLY A 58 -39.43 -21.43 -16.86
C GLY A 58 -40.67 -21.70 -15.99
N GLY A 59 -41.78 -21.05 -16.28
CA GLY A 59 -42.98 -21.10 -15.44
C GLY A 59 -43.58 -22.51 -15.33
N THR A 60 -43.85 -22.95 -14.11
CA THR A 60 -44.57 -24.19 -13.77
C THR A 60 -45.88 -23.86 -13.07
N CYS A 61 -46.76 -24.86 -12.92
CA CYS A 61 -48.07 -24.69 -12.28
C CYS A 61 -47.99 -24.57 -10.75
N ASP A 62 -46.90 -25.04 -10.16
CA ASP A 62 -46.68 -25.03 -8.71
C ASP A 62 -45.63 -23.97 -8.33
N PHE A 63 -45.72 -23.47 -7.09
CA PHE A 63 -44.68 -22.61 -6.52
C PHE A 63 -43.48 -23.50 -6.15
N GLU A 64 -42.42 -23.45 -6.96
CA GLU A 64 -41.13 -24.03 -6.63
C GLU A 64 -40.14 -22.92 -6.25
N ASP A 65 -39.34 -23.17 -5.21
CA ASP A 65 -38.27 -22.25 -4.81
C ASP A 65 -37.30 -22.06 -5.98
N THR A 66 -37.20 -20.83 -6.48
CA THR A 66 -36.45 -20.52 -7.69
C THR A 66 -34.95 -20.33 -7.46
N SER A 67 -34.53 -20.07 -6.21
CA SER A 67 -33.13 -19.81 -5.89
C SER A 67 -32.74 -20.32 -4.50
N THR A 68 -31.48 -20.71 -4.35
CA THR A 68 -30.84 -20.91 -3.05
C THR A 68 -30.05 -19.66 -2.71
N VAL A 69 -30.23 -19.14 -1.49
CA VAL A 69 -29.45 -18.01 -0.98
C VAL A 69 -28.32 -18.57 -0.13
N THR A 70 -27.08 -18.46 -0.60
CA THR A 70 -25.90 -18.86 0.17
C THR A 70 -25.27 -17.61 0.76
N SER A 71 -25.08 -17.57 2.08
CA SER A 71 -24.34 -16.51 2.75
C SER A 71 -23.04 -17.04 3.30
N THR A 72 -21.93 -16.48 2.84
CA THR A 72 -20.59 -16.76 3.37
C THR A 72 -20.09 -15.54 4.13
N GLU A 73 -19.38 -15.79 5.23
CA GLU A 73 -18.88 -14.75 6.14
C GLU A 73 -17.35 -14.67 6.03
N ARG A 74 -16.83 -13.46 5.86
CA ARG A 74 -15.39 -13.16 6.01
C ARG A 74 -15.17 -12.19 7.16
N TYR A 75 -14.06 -12.37 7.86
CA TYR A 75 -13.73 -11.60 9.06
C TYR A 75 -12.71 -10.51 8.73
N LEU A 76 -12.97 -9.31 9.25
CA LEU A 76 -12.04 -8.19 9.23
C LEU A 76 -11.69 -7.85 10.69
N ASP A 77 -10.51 -8.29 11.12
CA ASP A 77 -10.02 -8.19 12.49
C ASP A 77 -8.88 -7.16 12.55
N PRO A 78 -9.16 -5.88 12.88
CA PRO A 78 -8.14 -4.84 12.94
C PRO A 78 -7.17 -5.06 14.10
N LYS A 79 -5.89 -4.90 13.82
CA LYS A 79 -4.80 -5.02 14.80
C LYS A 79 -4.31 -3.65 15.24
N GLU A 80 -4.08 -3.46 16.54
CA GLU A 80 -3.50 -2.22 17.06
C GLU A 80 -1.99 -2.23 16.86
N LEU A 81 -1.50 -1.30 16.06
CA LEU A 81 -0.09 -1.08 15.81
C LEU A 81 0.35 0.24 16.44
N GLN A 82 1.60 0.28 16.94
CA GLN A 82 2.16 1.46 17.59
C GLN A 82 3.58 1.75 17.09
N VAL A 83 3.88 3.04 16.94
CA VAL A 83 5.22 3.53 16.64
C VAL A 83 5.66 4.38 17.82
N ASN A 84 6.65 3.88 18.56
CA ASN A 84 7.23 4.55 19.72
C ASN A 84 8.72 4.75 19.49
N LEU A 85 9.11 5.92 18.99
CA LEU A 85 10.52 6.28 18.81
C LEU A 85 11.00 7.09 20.02
N LYS A 86 12.20 6.79 20.50
CA LYS A 86 12.87 7.56 21.56
C LYS A 86 14.17 8.13 21.01
N LEU A 87 14.22 9.44 20.84
CA LEU A 87 15.40 10.17 20.36
C LEU A 87 16.05 10.91 21.52
N CYS A 88 17.36 10.76 21.68
CA CYS A 88 18.13 11.50 22.67
C CYS A 88 18.47 12.89 22.14
N LYS A 89 18.20 13.94 22.92
CA LYS A 89 18.56 15.31 22.55
C LYS A 89 20.07 15.51 22.45
N LYS A 90 20.87 14.71 23.17
CA LYS A 90 22.34 14.80 23.17
C LYS A 90 22.98 14.47 21.82
N ASP A 91 22.35 13.62 21.02
CA ASP A 91 22.90 13.23 19.72
C ASP A 91 22.91 14.41 18.73
N TRP A 92 21.94 15.32 18.88
CA TRP A 92 21.80 16.53 18.07
C TRP A 92 22.63 17.72 18.60
N VAL A 93 23.35 17.54 19.71
CA VAL A 93 24.18 18.59 20.34
C VAL A 93 25.50 18.81 19.57
N ALA A 94 26.01 17.76 18.93
CA ALA A 94 27.27 17.79 18.20
C ALA A 94 27.16 18.50 16.83
N ASP A 95 25.94 18.66 16.31
CA ASP A 95 25.68 19.38 15.06
C ASP A 95 25.38 20.87 15.31
N TRP A 96 25.39 21.69 14.27
CA TRP A 96 25.25 23.15 14.36
C TRP A 96 23.92 23.60 15.01
N ASP A 97 22.87 22.79 14.92
CA ASP A 97 21.61 23.03 15.62
C ASP A 97 21.74 23.02 17.16
N GLY A 98 22.80 22.40 17.68
CA GLY A 98 23.19 22.53 19.07
C GLY A 98 23.58 23.95 19.50
N LYS A 99 24.04 24.81 18.57
CA LYS A 99 24.29 26.24 18.84
C LYS A 99 23.00 27.07 18.83
N ARG A 100 21.95 26.63 18.12
CA ARG A 100 20.63 27.28 18.08
C ARG A 100 19.74 26.89 19.27
N MET A 101 19.94 25.70 19.82
CA MET A 101 19.25 25.21 21.04
C MET A 101 19.73 25.89 22.35
N GLY A 102 20.64 26.88 22.26
CA GLY A 102 21.19 27.60 23.39
C GLY A 102 22.38 26.89 24.07
N TYR A 103 23.32 27.67 24.61
CA TYR A 103 24.54 27.18 25.28
C TYR A 103 24.30 26.57 26.67
N SER A 104 23.05 26.52 27.14
CA SER A 104 22.70 25.96 28.46
C SER A 104 22.71 24.43 28.44
N ALA A 105 23.10 23.80 29.56
CA ALA A 105 22.96 22.36 29.78
C ALA A 105 21.47 21.91 29.84
N HIS A 106 20.56 22.86 30.10
CA HIS A 106 19.12 22.71 30.02
C HIS A 106 18.66 23.31 28.70
N ARG A 107 18.80 22.56 27.60
CA ARG A 107 18.34 22.99 26.28
C ARG A 107 16.83 22.86 26.19
N ASN A 108 16.14 24.00 26.30
CA ASN A 108 14.69 24.07 26.20
C ASN A 108 14.29 24.18 24.73
N GLY A 109 13.85 23.06 24.16
CA GLY A 109 13.33 22.98 22.80
C GLY A 109 14.33 22.46 21.77
N LEU A 110 13.89 21.49 20.98
CA LEU A 110 14.49 21.17 19.67
C LEU A 110 14.12 22.33 18.71
N PRO A 111 14.96 22.76 17.76
CA PRO A 111 14.56 23.81 16.82
C PRO A 111 13.33 23.38 16.01
N ASP A 112 12.37 24.28 15.82
CA ASP A 112 11.08 23.98 15.16
C ASP A 112 11.26 23.29 13.79
N ASN A 113 12.28 23.71 13.02
CA ASN A 113 12.60 23.10 11.73
C ASN A 113 12.98 21.60 11.80
N ILE A 114 13.64 21.15 12.88
CA ILE A 114 14.02 19.74 13.04
C ILE A 114 12.83 18.94 13.58
N GLN A 115 11.99 19.55 14.42
CA GLN A 115 10.76 18.90 14.89
C GLN A 115 9.83 18.61 13.72
N ASP A 116 9.57 19.61 12.88
CA ASP A 116 8.73 19.44 11.69
C ASP A 116 9.32 18.43 10.72
N TYR A 117 10.64 18.47 10.49
CA TYR A 117 11.32 17.50 9.64
C TYR A 117 11.23 16.07 10.20
N LEU A 118 11.45 15.87 11.50
CA LEU A 118 11.37 14.56 12.13
C LEU A 118 9.94 14.01 12.12
N VAL A 119 8.93 14.86 12.38
CA VAL A 119 7.52 14.46 12.32
C VAL A 119 7.13 14.06 10.89
N GLN A 120 7.50 14.86 9.89
CA GLN A 120 7.24 14.54 8.48
C GLN A 120 7.98 13.28 8.03
N TYR A 121 9.25 13.12 8.43
CA TYR A 121 10.06 11.94 8.08
C TYR A 121 9.48 10.66 8.70
N VAL A 122 9.10 10.70 9.98
CA VAL A 122 8.49 9.56 10.66
C VAL A 122 7.12 9.25 10.06
N ALA A 123 6.27 10.26 9.83
CA ALA A 123 4.97 10.06 9.19
C ALA A 123 5.11 9.39 7.82
N ALA A 124 6.05 9.84 6.99
CA ALA A 124 6.30 9.25 5.69
C ALA A 124 6.87 7.83 5.77
N LYS A 125 7.75 7.53 6.74
CA LYS A 125 8.25 6.17 6.98
C LYS A 125 7.16 5.20 7.48
N VAL A 126 6.24 5.69 8.31
CA VAL A 126 5.11 4.88 8.75
C VAL A 126 4.14 4.62 7.60
N ALA A 127 3.87 5.62 6.76
CA ALA A 127 3.05 5.44 5.56
C ALA A 127 3.66 4.39 4.59
N GLU A 128 4.98 4.43 4.39
CA GLU A 128 5.71 3.41 3.63
C GLU A 128 5.53 2.00 4.23
N SER A 129 5.69 1.88 5.56
CA SER A 129 5.51 0.59 6.24
C SER A 129 4.08 0.08 6.15
N ILE A 130 3.08 0.96 6.26
CA ILE A 130 1.66 0.59 6.15
C ILE A 130 1.35 0.07 4.75
N GLU A 131 1.87 0.70 3.70
CA GLU A 131 1.70 0.21 2.33
C GLU A 131 2.29 -1.18 2.12
N ILE A 132 3.48 -1.44 2.66
CA ILE A 132 4.08 -2.77 2.60
C ILE A 132 3.22 -3.77 3.36
N MET A 133 2.72 -3.42 4.54
CA MET A 133 1.84 -4.30 5.33
C MET A 133 0.51 -4.61 4.63
N ILE A 134 -0.10 -3.64 3.95
CA ILE A 134 -1.36 -3.82 3.21
C ILE A 134 -1.24 -4.92 2.14
N TRP A 135 -0.10 -4.99 1.46
CA TRP A 135 0.09 -5.92 0.36
C TRP A 135 0.82 -7.21 0.79
N GLN A 136 1.97 -7.08 1.45
CA GLN A 136 2.89 -8.20 1.76
C GLN A 136 2.82 -8.66 3.22
N GLY A 137 1.97 -8.07 4.05
CA GLY A 137 1.90 -8.37 5.48
C GLY A 137 1.68 -9.85 5.78
N VAL A 138 2.38 -10.38 6.78
CA VAL A 138 2.18 -11.73 7.32
C VAL A 138 1.79 -11.56 8.78
N ASP A 139 0.74 -12.23 9.27
CA ASP A 139 0.35 -12.14 10.67
C ASP A 139 1.48 -12.59 11.61
N ASP A 140 2.04 -11.62 12.33
CA ASP A 140 3.06 -11.82 13.37
C ASP A 140 2.79 -10.92 14.58
N ALA A 141 3.76 -10.54 15.42
CA ALA A 141 3.47 -9.62 16.52
C ALA A 141 3.30 -8.15 16.07
N ASP A 142 3.89 -7.78 14.93
CA ASP A 142 4.14 -6.41 14.50
C ASP A 142 3.44 -6.03 13.17
N ASN A 143 2.80 -7.00 12.51
CA ASN A 143 2.15 -6.91 11.21
C ASN A 143 0.77 -7.60 11.22
N PHE A 144 -0.09 -7.23 10.28
CA PHE A 144 -1.35 -7.91 9.96
C PHE A 144 -1.22 -8.65 8.62
N ASP A 145 -2.09 -9.63 8.35
CA ASP A 145 -2.12 -10.31 7.05
C ASP A 145 -2.46 -9.35 5.92
N GLY A 146 -1.57 -9.25 4.93
CA GLY A 146 -1.73 -8.48 3.71
C GLY A 146 -2.58 -9.18 2.66
N ILE A 147 -2.91 -8.48 1.58
CA ILE A 147 -3.73 -9.05 0.50
C ILE A 147 -3.02 -10.22 -0.20
N GLU A 148 -1.70 -10.17 -0.42
CA GLU A 148 -0.96 -11.25 -1.08
C GLU A 148 -1.00 -12.55 -0.26
N THR A 149 -0.85 -12.47 1.07
CA THR A 149 -0.87 -13.64 1.95
C THR A 149 -2.27 -14.23 2.09
N LEU A 150 -3.29 -13.38 2.19
CA LEU A 150 -4.68 -13.83 2.20
C LEU A 150 -5.06 -14.53 0.88
N LEU A 151 -4.65 -13.99 -0.27
CA LEU A 151 -4.91 -14.58 -1.59
C LEU A 151 -4.10 -15.86 -1.84
N ALA A 152 -2.86 -15.95 -1.34
CA ALA A 152 -2.05 -17.16 -1.41
C ALA A 152 -2.71 -18.33 -0.64
N ALA A 153 -3.23 -18.04 0.56
CA ALA A 153 -3.89 -19.02 1.41
C ALA A 153 -5.26 -19.49 0.90
N ASP A 154 -5.90 -18.73 0.01
CA ASP A 154 -7.26 -18.99 -0.44
C ASP A 154 -7.33 -20.04 -1.56
N ALA A 155 -7.84 -21.23 -1.23
CA ALA A 155 -8.05 -22.31 -2.17
C ALA A 155 -9.32 -22.16 -3.02
N THR A 156 -10.18 -21.16 -2.74
CA THR A 156 -11.45 -20.96 -3.45
C THR A 156 -11.29 -20.17 -4.75
N ILE A 157 -10.17 -19.47 -4.94
CA ILE A 157 -9.86 -18.81 -6.22
C ILE A 157 -9.71 -19.88 -7.30
N PRO A 158 -10.52 -19.83 -8.38
CA PRO A 158 -10.42 -20.73 -9.52
C PRO A 158 -9.00 -20.89 -10.06
N ALA A 159 -8.59 -22.12 -10.36
CA ALA A 159 -7.25 -22.41 -10.88
C ALA A 159 -6.93 -21.66 -12.19
N ALA A 160 -7.94 -21.34 -13.00
CA ALA A 160 -7.77 -20.55 -14.23
C ALA A 160 -7.41 -19.08 -13.97
N GLN A 161 -7.69 -18.57 -12.77
CA GLN A 161 -7.41 -17.20 -12.33
C GLN A 161 -6.13 -17.11 -11.49
N LYS A 162 -5.48 -18.24 -11.18
CA LYS A 162 -4.17 -18.31 -10.54
C LYS A 162 -3.08 -18.51 -11.60
N ILE A 163 -2.45 -17.41 -11.99
CA ILE A 163 -1.40 -17.41 -13.00
C ILE A 163 -0.04 -17.49 -12.32
N ALA A 164 0.77 -18.47 -12.72
CA ALA A 164 2.13 -18.60 -12.24
C ALA A 164 2.98 -17.42 -12.73
N GLY A 165 3.68 -16.77 -11.81
CA GLY A 165 4.53 -15.64 -12.13
C GLY A 165 5.88 -16.04 -12.73
N THR A 166 6.43 -15.11 -13.48
CA THR A 166 7.83 -15.09 -13.94
C THR A 166 8.41 -13.69 -13.69
N THR A 167 9.73 -13.54 -13.77
CA THR A 167 10.36 -12.22 -13.68
C THR A 167 9.91 -11.33 -14.84
N ILE A 168 9.40 -10.13 -14.53
CA ILE A 168 8.86 -9.20 -15.52
C ILE A 168 9.91 -8.15 -15.90
N ASP A 169 10.11 -7.96 -17.20
CA ASP A 169 10.92 -6.91 -17.78
C ASP A 169 10.18 -6.22 -18.95
N ALA A 170 10.82 -5.24 -19.57
CA ALA A 170 10.21 -4.48 -20.67
C ALA A 170 9.98 -5.33 -21.95
N SER A 171 10.54 -6.53 -22.05
CA SER A 171 10.39 -7.42 -23.21
C SER A 171 9.19 -8.36 -23.09
N ASN A 172 8.82 -8.79 -21.87
CA ASN A 172 7.72 -9.74 -21.64
C ASN A 172 6.47 -9.13 -20.97
N VAL A 173 6.56 -7.92 -20.41
CA VAL A 173 5.46 -7.31 -19.63
C VAL A 173 4.11 -7.26 -20.36
N LEU A 174 4.11 -7.10 -21.69
CA LEU A 174 2.88 -7.09 -22.49
C LEU A 174 2.20 -8.47 -22.52
N GLU A 175 2.98 -9.53 -22.66
CA GLU A 175 2.48 -10.90 -22.70
C GLU A 175 1.98 -11.35 -21.32
N GLU A 176 2.70 -10.97 -20.25
CA GLU A 176 2.27 -11.30 -18.89
C GLU A 176 1.00 -10.53 -18.47
N LEU A 177 0.86 -9.26 -18.85
CA LEU A 177 -0.39 -8.52 -18.67
C LEU A 177 -1.55 -9.11 -19.49
N GLU A 178 -1.28 -9.65 -20.68
CA GLU A 178 -2.30 -10.31 -21.50
C GLU A 178 -2.86 -11.55 -20.81
N LYS A 179 -2.01 -12.37 -20.19
CA LYS A 179 -2.45 -13.56 -19.45
C LYS A 179 -3.42 -13.18 -18.32
N VAL A 180 -3.09 -12.12 -17.57
CA VAL A 180 -3.97 -11.60 -16.51
C VAL A 180 -5.28 -11.11 -17.11
N TYR A 181 -5.22 -10.32 -18.17
CA TYR A 181 -6.41 -9.78 -18.85
C TYR A 181 -7.36 -10.88 -19.33
N VAL A 182 -6.84 -11.91 -20.02
CA VAL A 182 -7.65 -13.02 -20.54
C VAL A 182 -8.27 -13.87 -19.42
N ALA A 183 -7.62 -13.94 -18.25
CA ALA A 183 -8.14 -14.68 -17.10
C ALA A 183 -9.23 -13.92 -16.33
N ILE A 184 -9.45 -12.62 -16.58
CA ILE A 184 -10.54 -11.86 -15.96
C ILE A 184 -11.88 -12.48 -16.39
N PRO A 185 -12.76 -12.85 -15.45
CA PRO A 185 -14.06 -13.40 -15.82
C PRO A 185 -14.93 -12.36 -16.54
N ASN A 186 -15.69 -12.84 -17.52
CA ASN A 186 -16.52 -11.98 -18.42
C ASN A 186 -17.53 -11.10 -17.69
N GLU A 187 -17.92 -11.46 -16.47
CA GLU A 187 -18.91 -10.72 -15.67
C GLU A 187 -18.35 -9.43 -15.05
N LEU A 188 -17.02 -9.35 -14.88
CA LEU A 188 -16.33 -8.16 -14.38
C LEU A 188 -15.95 -7.20 -15.50
N TYR A 189 -16.02 -7.66 -16.75
CA TYR A 189 -15.66 -6.84 -17.90
C TYR A 189 -16.62 -5.67 -18.09
N GLY A 190 -16.06 -4.47 -18.17
CA GLY A 190 -16.81 -3.23 -18.37
C GLY A 190 -17.27 -2.54 -17.08
N LYS A 191 -17.00 -3.11 -15.90
CA LYS A 191 -17.20 -2.38 -14.65
C LYS A 191 -16.14 -1.29 -14.49
N SER A 192 -16.57 -0.10 -14.04
CA SER A 192 -15.70 1.08 -13.99
C SER A 192 -14.68 1.05 -12.84
N ASP A 193 -14.90 0.18 -11.86
CA ASP A 193 -14.12 -0.03 -10.65
C ASP A 193 -13.16 -1.22 -10.74
N LEU A 194 -13.03 -1.85 -11.91
CA LEU A 194 -12.03 -2.88 -12.18
C LEU A 194 -10.65 -2.24 -12.38
N TYR A 195 -9.70 -2.66 -11.56
CA TYR A 195 -8.30 -2.24 -11.63
C TYR A 195 -7.36 -3.46 -11.72
N MET A 196 -6.28 -3.29 -12.47
CA MET A 196 -5.10 -4.15 -12.36
C MET A 196 -4.09 -3.50 -11.42
N TYR A 197 -4.01 -3.99 -10.21
CA TYR A 197 -3.03 -3.63 -9.21
C TYR A 197 -1.69 -4.26 -9.59
N VAL A 198 -0.69 -3.42 -9.84
CA VAL A 198 0.63 -3.85 -10.32
C VAL A 198 1.73 -3.34 -9.41
N SER A 199 2.77 -4.15 -9.26
CA SER A 199 3.99 -3.73 -8.57
C SER A 199 4.73 -2.62 -9.32
N GLN A 200 5.59 -1.89 -8.61
CA GLN A 200 6.37 -0.80 -9.21
C GLN A 200 7.27 -1.25 -10.36
N ASN A 201 7.82 -2.47 -10.29
CA ASN A 201 8.62 -3.03 -11.37
C ASN A 201 7.75 -3.18 -12.63
N VAL A 202 6.61 -3.83 -12.52
CA VAL A 202 5.69 -4.07 -13.64
C VAL A 202 5.22 -2.74 -14.26
N TYR A 203 4.86 -1.75 -13.43
CA TYR A 203 4.45 -0.43 -13.94
C TYR A 203 5.56 0.28 -14.72
N LYS A 204 6.82 0.22 -14.24
CA LYS A 204 7.99 0.79 -14.93
C LYS A 204 8.30 0.05 -16.23
N SER A 205 8.32 -1.28 -16.18
CA SER A 205 8.55 -2.14 -17.34
C SER A 205 7.50 -1.91 -18.41
N TYR A 206 6.22 -1.76 -18.04
CA TYR A 206 5.14 -1.43 -18.97
C TYR A 206 5.29 -0.03 -19.58
N ALA A 207 5.64 0.98 -18.79
CA ALA A 207 5.91 2.33 -19.30
C ALA A 207 7.08 2.33 -20.32
N ILE A 208 8.12 1.54 -20.07
CA ILE A 208 9.25 1.38 -21.00
C ILE A 208 8.80 0.66 -22.27
N ALA A 209 8.01 -0.42 -22.15
CA ALA A 209 7.50 -1.17 -23.30
C ALA A 209 6.63 -0.30 -24.22
N LEU A 210 5.83 0.62 -23.65
CA LEU A 210 4.98 1.53 -24.42
C LEU A 210 5.76 2.67 -25.12
N GLY A 211 6.83 3.17 -24.50
CA GLY A 211 7.66 4.25 -25.05
C GLY A 211 8.84 3.77 -25.91
N GLY A 212 9.12 2.47 -25.90
CA GLY A 212 10.29 1.87 -26.53
C GLY A 212 10.13 1.65 -28.03
N PHE A 213 11.14 2.06 -28.79
CA PHE A 213 11.30 1.60 -30.17
C PHE A 213 11.76 0.14 -30.15
N ALA A 214 10.89 -0.79 -30.52
CA ALA A 214 11.29 -2.16 -30.78
C ALA A 214 12.36 -2.22 -31.88
N ALA A 215 13.30 -3.16 -31.77
CA ALA A 215 14.22 -3.47 -32.86
C ALA A 215 13.42 -3.80 -34.13
N ASN A 216 13.90 -3.33 -35.29
CA ASN A 216 13.28 -3.46 -36.63
C ASN A 216 12.19 -2.45 -37.01
N GLY A 217 12.11 -1.28 -36.36
CA GLY A 217 11.27 -0.17 -36.85
C GLY A 217 9.76 -0.37 -36.65
N GLN A 218 9.35 -1.40 -35.91
CA GLN A 218 7.97 -1.70 -35.52
C GLN A 218 7.70 -1.24 -34.07
N GLY A 219 8.24 -0.09 -33.67
CA GLY A 219 8.19 0.41 -32.30
C GLY A 219 6.85 1.04 -31.92
N ALA A 220 6.39 0.78 -30.70
CA ALA A 220 5.32 1.55 -30.08
C ALA A 220 5.79 2.99 -29.92
N ASN A 221 5.11 3.93 -30.57
CA ASN A 221 5.51 5.33 -30.59
C ASN A 221 5.08 6.08 -29.30
N GLY A 222 4.72 5.32 -28.25
CA GLY A 222 3.87 5.75 -27.15
C GLY A 222 2.63 6.53 -27.60
N ILE A 223 2.09 7.38 -26.73
CA ILE A 223 1.00 8.29 -27.11
C ILE A 223 1.64 9.44 -27.91
N ASN A 224 1.07 9.77 -29.08
CA ASN A 224 1.52 10.89 -29.94
C ASN A 224 2.95 10.82 -30.49
N ALA A 225 3.55 9.63 -30.68
CA ALA A 225 4.87 9.50 -31.29
C ALA A 225 6.05 10.09 -30.50
N GLN A 226 5.89 10.28 -29.19
CA GLN A 226 6.91 10.89 -28.32
C GLN A 226 7.87 9.88 -27.68
N GLY A 227 7.71 8.57 -27.92
CA GLY A 227 8.57 7.52 -27.39
C GLY A 227 8.66 7.57 -25.85
N LEU A 228 9.86 7.34 -25.28
CA LEU A 228 10.10 7.42 -23.83
C LEU A 228 10.06 8.86 -23.26
N ASN A 229 9.99 9.90 -24.09
CA ASN A 229 9.97 11.29 -23.64
C ASN A 229 8.54 11.80 -23.39
N GLN A 230 7.73 10.99 -22.70
CA GLN A 230 6.36 11.34 -22.33
C GLN A 230 6.04 10.87 -20.90
N GLY A 231 5.27 11.67 -20.18
CA GLY A 231 4.69 11.26 -18.91
C GLY A 231 3.39 10.50 -19.14
N PHE A 232 3.35 9.22 -18.79
CA PHE A 232 2.10 8.45 -18.82
C PHE A 232 1.27 8.77 -17.58
N GLN A 233 0.19 9.53 -17.73
CA GLN A 233 -0.79 9.75 -16.67
C GLN A 233 -1.94 8.74 -16.83
N GLY A 234 -2.05 7.81 -15.88
CA GLY A 234 -3.12 6.80 -15.85
C GLY A 234 -2.96 5.75 -16.95
N LEU A 235 -1.96 4.88 -16.81
CA LEU A 235 -1.76 3.74 -17.71
C LEU A 235 -2.97 2.81 -17.67
N GLN A 236 -3.37 2.31 -18.85
CA GLN A 236 -4.45 1.34 -19.02
C GLN A 236 -4.00 0.29 -20.02
N TYR A 237 -4.43 -0.95 -19.83
CA TYR A 237 -4.21 -2.04 -20.76
C TYR A 237 -5.58 -2.51 -21.25
N ALA A 238 -5.81 -2.41 -22.56
CA ALA A 238 -7.06 -2.79 -23.22
C ALA A 238 -8.35 -2.25 -22.53
N GLY A 239 -8.29 -1.05 -21.94
CA GLY A 239 -9.42 -0.39 -21.27
C GLY A 239 -9.53 -0.65 -19.75
N VAL A 240 -8.69 -1.52 -19.19
CA VAL A 240 -8.58 -1.74 -17.74
C VAL A 240 -7.47 -0.85 -17.17
N LYS A 241 -7.76 -0.13 -16.09
CA LYS A 241 -6.82 0.82 -15.47
C LYS A 241 -5.75 0.08 -14.68
N LEU A 242 -4.48 0.48 -14.85
CA LEU A 242 -3.38 -0.01 -14.03
C LEU A 242 -3.21 0.89 -12.81
N PHE A 243 -3.21 0.28 -11.63
CA PHE A 243 -2.98 0.95 -10.37
C PHE A 243 -1.60 0.56 -9.82
N MET A 244 -0.69 1.54 -9.68
CA MET A 244 0.65 1.30 -9.17
C MET A 244 0.63 1.18 -7.63
N CYS A 245 0.93 -0.03 -7.15
CA CYS A 245 1.02 -0.36 -5.73
C CYS A 245 2.48 -0.30 -5.28
N ASN A 246 2.79 0.66 -4.41
CA ASN A 246 4.17 0.87 -3.95
C ASN A 246 4.65 -0.21 -2.99
N GLY A 247 3.74 -0.80 -2.22
CA GLY A 247 4.04 -1.84 -1.23
C GLY A 247 3.92 -3.28 -1.74
N MET A 248 3.56 -3.50 -3.00
CA MET A 248 3.36 -4.85 -3.58
C MET A 248 4.69 -5.53 -3.92
N SER A 249 4.75 -6.86 -3.79
CA SER A 249 5.93 -7.66 -4.14
C SER A 249 6.31 -7.49 -5.62
N ASN A 250 7.60 -7.63 -5.94
CA ASN A 250 8.04 -7.56 -7.32
C ASN A 250 7.36 -8.66 -8.17
N ASP A 251 7.12 -8.35 -9.45
CA ASP A 251 6.54 -9.28 -10.43
C ASP A 251 5.12 -9.79 -10.08
N VAL A 252 4.45 -9.17 -9.11
CA VAL A 252 3.05 -9.47 -8.77
C VAL A 252 2.07 -8.55 -9.49
N ILE A 253 0.95 -9.15 -9.92
CA ILE A 253 -0.20 -8.46 -10.50
C ILE A 253 -1.48 -9.06 -9.90
N ILE A 254 -2.42 -8.21 -9.51
CA ILE A 254 -3.75 -8.62 -9.02
C ILE A 254 -4.79 -7.85 -9.84
N ALA A 255 -5.76 -8.54 -10.45
CA ALA A 255 -6.92 -7.89 -11.05
C ALA A 255 -8.13 -8.12 -10.13
N ALA A 256 -8.72 -7.01 -9.67
CA ALA A 256 -9.88 -7.04 -8.77
C ALA A 256 -10.67 -5.73 -8.88
N GLU A 257 -11.92 -5.77 -8.44
CA GLU A 257 -12.72 -4.57 -8.26
C GLU A 257 -12.28 -3.83 -6.98
N GLN A 258 -12.19 -2.50 -7.05
CA GLN A 258 -11.90 -1.67 -5.88
C GLN A 258 -12.91 -1.90 -4.75
N SER A 259 -14.17 -2.14 -5.10
CA SER A 259 -15.26 -2.43 -4.17
C SER A 259 -15.13 -3.79 -3.48
N ASN A 260 -14.37 -4.71 -4.08
CA ASN A 260 -14.11 -6.05 -3.55
C ASN A 260 -12.92 -6.07 -2.58
N LEU A 261 -12.04 -5.07 -2.63
CA LEU A 261 -10.89 -4.93 -1.74
C LEU A 261 -11.21 -3.96 -0.59
N TRP A 262 -11.09 -4.43 0.65
CA TRP A 262 -11.45 -3.68 1.85
C TRP A 262 -10.26 -3.37 2.73
N PHE A 263 -10.27 -2.16 3.28
CA PHE A 263 -9.35 -1.74 4.31
C PHE A 263 -10.12 -1.28 5.54
N GLY A 264 -9.96 -2.02 6.64
CA GLY A 264 -10.59 -1.75 7.93
C GLY A 264 -9.75 -0.85 8.80
N THR A 265 -10.39 0.12 9.44
CA THR A 265 -9.74 1.02 10.40
C THR A 265 -10.63 1.36 11.58
N GLY A 266 -9.99 1.67 12.70
CA GLY A 266 -10.65 2.25 13.87
C GLY A 266 -11.23 3.62 13.53
N ILE A 267 -10.39 4.63 13.38
CA ILE A 267 -10.80 5.96 12.92
C ILE A 267 -9.98 6.33 11.68
N MET A 268 -10.65 6.93 10.70
CA MET A 268 -10.09 7.32 9.41
C MET A 268 -8.94 8.36 9.50
N ALA A 269 -8.62 8.87 10.69
CA ALA A 269 -7.57 9.86 10.94
C ALA A 269 -6.43 9.35 11.83
N ASP A 270 -6.52 8.15 12.42
CA ASP A 270 -5.54 7.69 13.42
C ASP A 270 -4.14 7.49 12.81
N TRP A 271 -4.08 7.08 11.54
CA TRP A 271 -2.82 6.97 10.79
C TRP A 271 -2.17 8.32 10.42
N ASN A 272 -2.84 9.45 10.67
CA ASN A 272 -2.27 10.78 10.46
C ASN A 272 -1.88 11.49 11.77
N GLU A 273 -2.23 10.93 12.93
CA GLU A 273 -1.96 11.57 14.22
C GLU A 273 -0.57 11.17 14.76
N VAL A 274 0.44 11.96 14.40
CA VAL A 274 1.79 11.85 14.97
C VAL A 274 1.96 12.87 16.10
N LYS A 275 2.22 12.39 17.32
CA LYS A 275 2.47 13.25 18.48
C LYS A 275 3.95 13.24 18.85
N LEU A 276 4.55 14.42 18.92
CA LEU A 276 5.88 14.63 19.46
C LEU A 276 5.76 15.08 20.92
N ILE A 277 6.37 14.33 21.83
CA ILE A 277 6.36 14.59 23.27
C ILE A 277 7.78 14.84 23.74
N ASP A 278 8.04 16.05 24.24
CA ASP A 278 9.27 16.37 24.95
C ASP A 278 9.14 15.92 26.42
N THR A 279 9.90 14.90 26.81
CA THR A 279 9.83 14.34 28.17
C THR A 279 10.76 15.05 29.16
N ALA A 280 11.54 16.04 28.71
CA ALA A 280 12.47 16.77 29.58
C ALA A 280 11.77 17.53 30.70
N ALA A 281 10.57 18.06 30.45
CA ALA A 281 9.80 18.81 31.45
C ALA A 281 9.06 17.90 32.46
N THR A 282 8.69 16.68 32.06
CA THR A 282 7.84 15.77 32.83
C THR A 282 8.60 14.65 33.54
N LEU A 283 9.63 14.10 32.89
CA LEU A 283 10.42 12.96 33.38
C LEU A 283 11.86 13.33 33.72
N GLY A 284 12.28 14.57 33.44
CA GLY A 284 13.65 15.03 33.68
C GLY A 284 14.70 14.39 32.76
N ASP A 285 14.28 13.65 31.73
CA ASP A 285 15.17 13.00 30.76
C ASP A 285 15.32 13.85 29.49
N GLN A 286 16.53 13.89 28.92
CA GLN A 286 16.80 14.66 27.70
C GLN A 286 16.35 13.90 26.43
N ASN A 287 15.11 13.43 26.39
CA ASN A 287 14.57 12.65 25.28
C ASN A 287 13.37 13.36 24.62
N VAL A 288 13.22 13.11 23.32
CA VAL A 288 12.01 13.41 22.55
C VAL A 288 11.41 12.08 22.13
N ARG A 289 10.10 11.93 22.31
CA ARG A 289 9.37 10.73 21.91
C ARG A 289 8.42 11.06 20.77
N VAL A 290 8.42 10.24 19.72
CA VAL A 290 7.41 10.29 18.67
C VAL A 290 6.49 9.09 18.91
N VAL A 291 5.21 9.38 19.08
CA VAL A 291 4.17 8.39 19.38
C VAL A 291 3.09 8.46 18.31
N MET A 292 2.76 7.30 17.76
CA MET A 292 1.66 7.10 16.84
C MET A 292 1.02 5.75 17.12
N ARG A 293 -0.31 5.67 17.01
CA ARG A 293 -1.08 4.43 17.16
C ARG A 293 -2.17 4.39 16.12
N PHE A 294 -2.41 3.23 15.54
CA PHE A 294 -3.46 3.05 14.57
C PHE A 294 -3.97 1.61 14.60
N LEU A 295 -5.21 1.44 14.13
CA LEU A 295 -5.84 0.15 13.90
C LEU A 295 -5.89 -0.08 12.39
N GLY A 296 -5.48 -1.26 11.94
CA GLY A 296 -5.51 -1.62 10.52
C GLY A 296 -5.76 -3.10 10.30
N ALA A 297 -6.52 -3.41 9.25
CA ALA A 297 -6.60 -4.74 8.65
C ALA A 297 -7.03 -4.62 7.19
N VAL A 298 -6.69 -5.62 6.38
CA VAL A 298 -7.16 -5.75 5.01
C VAL A 298 -7.96 -7.03 4.85
N GLN A 299 -8.91 -7.03 3.91
CA GLN A 299 -9.67 -8.22 3.53
C GLN A 299 -10.22 -8.03 2.12
N TYR A 300 -10.63 -9.12 1.47
CA TYR A 300 -11.40 -9.07 0.23
C TYR A 300 -12.70 -9.87 0.34
N GLY A 301 -13.69 -9.56 -0.51
CA GLY A 301 -15.02 -10.16 -0.45
C GLY A 301 -15.16 -11.47 -1.23
N VAL A 302 -15.20 -11.35 -2.56
CA VAL A 302 -15.44 -12.43 -3.52
C VAL A 302 -14.11 -12.89 -4.11
N SER A 303 -13.70 -14.11 -3.80
CA SER A 303 -12.45 -14.71 -4.31
C SER A 303 -12.52 -15.06 -5.79
N GLU A 304 -13.69 -15.46 -6.28
CA GLU A 304 -13.93 -15.85 -7.68
C GLU A 304 -13.84 -14.68 -8.66
N ASP A 305 -13.90 -13.45 -8.14
CA ASP A 305 -13.79 -12.21 -8.91
C ASP A 305 -12.36 -11.64 -8.91
N ILE A 306 -11.38 -12.40 -8.41
CA ILE A 306 -9.98 -11.96 -8.30
C ILE A 306 -9.09 -12.84 -9.16
N VAL A 307 -8.28 -12.20 -9.99
CA VAL A 307 -7.19 -12.84 -10.74
C VAL A 307 -5.87 -12.49 -10.07
N THR A 308 -5.03 -13.50 -9.86
CA THR A 308 -3.72 -13.36 -9.23
C THR A 308 -2.62 -13.81 -10.18
N TYR A 309 -1.51 -13.08 -10.20
CA TYR A 309 -0.29 -13.43 -10.93
C TYR A 309 0.92 -13.33 -10.01
N GLY A 310 1.75 -14.39 -9.99
CA GLY A 310 2.99 -14.38 -9.22
C GLY A 310 2.84 -14.49 -7.70
N ILE A 311 1.62 -14.73 -7.22
CA ILE A 311 1.34 -15.04 -5.81
C ILE A 311 1.47 -16.55 -5.61
N ALA A 312 2.28 -16.96 -4.62
CA ALA A 312 2.55 -18.35 -4.27
C ALA A 312 2.21 -18.63 -2.80
#